data_AF-A0A165MM80-F1
#
_entry.id   AF-A0A165MM80-F1
#
_cell.length_a   1.000
_cell.length_b   1.000
_cell.length_c   1.000
_cell.angle_alpha   90.00
_cell.angle_beta   90.00
_cell.angle_gamma   90.00
#
_symmetry.space_group_name_H-M   'P 1'
#
loop_
_entity.id
_entity.type
_entity.pdbx_description
1 polymer ?
#
loop_
_entity_poly.entity_id
_entity_poly.type
_entity_poly.pdbx_seq_one_letter_code
_entity_poly.pdbx_strand_id
1 'polypeptide(L)'
;MSLALALLRIRLSTHTLTRALPLPRPPHQRAVSNLTNIVGDESDFTTTHVSRVSSAGIELTDGLVLPGPCILHGGRVFLWDVPVASLSSPSEFATTPSGWKEMFAVFDVVVPKPELVILGTGSRIVNVGPGAMVALREMGVAVDVMDTRNACATYNLLLEEGRRVAAALIPPNAQPWR
;
A
#
# COMPACT_ATOMS: atom_id res chain seq x y z
N MET A 1 -28.18 -24.69 8.39
CA MET A 1 -27.94 -24.98 6.95
C MET A 1 -27.44 -23.68 6.33
N SER A 2 -26.13 -23.43 6.36
CA SER A 2 -25.18 -23.66 5.22
C SER A 2 -25.51 -22.79 4.02
N LEU A 3 -24.64 -22.06 3.34
CA LEU A 3 -23.17 -21.89 3.28
C LEU A 3 -22.98 -20.58 2.47
N ALA A 4 -22.12 -19.64 2.89
CA ALA A 4 -20.85 -19.31 2.24
C ALA A 4 -20.77 -19.55 0.72
N LEU A 5 -20.38 -18.51 -0.04
CA LEU A 5 -19.36 -18.51 -1.12
C LEU A 5 -19.67 -17.43 -2.18
N ALA A 6 -18.81 -16.42 -2.26
CA ALA A 6 -18.60 -15.65 -3.48
C ALA A 6 -17.09 -15.67 -3.77
N LEU A 7 -16.64 -16.75 -4.44
CA LEU A 7 -15.26 -16.92 -4.88
C LEU A 7 -15.05 -16.27 -6.25
N LEU A 8 -14.22 -15.23 -6.23
CA LEU A 8 -13.08 -14.96 -7.11
C LEU A 8 -13.05 -15.73 -8.46
N ARG A 9 -13.31 -15.00 -9.56
CA ARG A 9 -12.99 -15.43 -10.93
C ARG A 9 -11.72 -14.71 -11.38
N ILE A 10 -10.59 -15.42 -11.39
CA ILE A 10 -9.38 -14.99 -12.10
C ILE A 10 -9.11 -16.02 -13.21
N ARG A 11 -9.07 -15.53 -14.46
CA ARG A 11 -8.73 -16.30 -15.65
C ARG A 11 -7.25 -16.69 -15.63
N LEU A 12 -6.96 -17.98 -15.80
CA LEU A 12 -5.63 -18.48 -16.12
C LEU A 12 -5.38 -18.30 -17.62
N SER A 13 -4.30 -17.58 -17.97
CA SER A 13 -3.74 -17.57 -19.33
C SER A 13 -2.67 -18.64 -19.42
N THR A 14 -2.84 -19.57 -20.35
CA THR A 14 -1.90 -20.64 -20.68
C THR A 14 -0.72 -20.06 -21.46
N HIS A 15 0.48 -20.09 -20.90
CA HIS A 15 1.72 -19.91 -21.67
C HIS A 15 2.61 -21.15 -21.60
N THR A 16 3.03 -21.54 -22.80
CA THR A 16 3.72 -22.75 -23.21
C THR A 16 5.15 -22.79 -22.68
N LEU A 17 5.53 -23.90 -22.05
CA LEU A 17 6.88 -24.22 -21.57
C LEU A 17 7.87 -24.30 -22.73
N THR A 18 9.02 -23.62 -22.62
CA THR A 18 10.23 -23.94 -23.42
C THR A 18 11.43 -24.07 -22.49
N ARG A 19 12.05 -25.25 -22.54
CA ARG A 19 13.16 -25.73 -21.70
C ARG A 19 14.48 -25.09 -22.15
N ALA A 20 15.11 -24.28 -21.31
CA ALA A 20 16.48 -23.78 -21.50
C ALA A 20 17.48 -24.53 -20.59
N LEU A 21 18.63 -24.90 -21.15
CA LEU A 21 19.71 -25.70 -20.53
C LEU A 21 20.44 -24.94 -19.38
N PRO A 22 21.01 -25.63 -18.38
CA PRO A 22 21.77 -24.98 -17.30
C PRO A 22 23.19 -24.58 -17.73
N LEU A 23 23.56 -23.33 -17.45
CA LEU A 23 24.94 -22.82 -17.56
C LEU A 23 25.76 -23.13 -16.28
N PRO A 24 27.08 -23.35 -16.38
CA PRO A 24 27.94 -23.62 -15.23
C PRO A 24 28.23 -22.35 -14.41
N ARG A 25 28.26 -22.50 -13.07
CA ARG A 25 28.52 -21.42 -12.09
C ARG A 25 30.00 -21.04 -12.04
N PRO A 26 30.34 -19.75 -11.83
CA PRO A 26 31.69 -19.35 -11.41
C PRO A 26 31.88 -19.47 -9.88
N PRO A 27 33.11 -19.72 -9.39
CA PRO A 27 33.41 -19.93 -7.98
C PRO A 27 33.70 -18.64 -7.20
N HIS A 28 33.22 -18.60 -5.96
CA HIS A 28 33.67 -17.86 -4.78
C HIS A 28 34.13 -16.38 -4.93
N GLN A 29 33.32 -15.47 -4.36
CA GLN A 29 33.86 -14.28 -3.70
C GLN A 29 33.32 -14.16 -2.26
N ARG A 30 34.20 -14.58 -1.35
CA ARG A 30 34.35 -14.26 0.08
C ARG A 30 33.12 -13.85 0.90
N ALA A 31 32.81 -14.77 1.80
CA ALA A 31 32.18 -14.60 3.10
C ALA A 31 32.33 -13.20 3.74
N VAL A 32 31.20 -12.57 4.03
CA VAL A 32 30.96 -11.97 5.34
C VAL A 32 30.01 -12.92 6.07
N SER A 33 30.56 -14.05 6.49
CA SER A 33 29.96 -14.91 7.50
C SER A 33 30.01 -14.15 8.82
N ASN A 34 28.84 -13.83 9.41
CA ASN A 34 28.62 -13.91 10.86
C ASN A 34 27.21 -13.53 11.35
N LEU A 35 26.17 -13.51 10.52
CA LEU A 35 24.80 -13.49 11.04
C LEU A 35 23.93 -14.46 10.23
N THR A 36 23.63 -15.61 10.82
CA THR A 36 22.59 -16.52 10.34
C THR A 36 21.34 -16.21 11.15
N ASN A 37 20.32 -15.63 10.52
CA ASN A 37 19.03 -15.45 11.15
C ASN A 37 18.37 -16.84 11.29
N ILE A 38 18.31 -17.37 12.52
CA ILE A 38 17.74 -18.70 12.83
C ILE A 38 16.25 -18.60 13.23
N VAL A 39 15.70 -17.39 13.35
CA VAL A 39 14.27 -17.22 13.52
C VAL A 39 13.65 -17.10 12.13
N GLY A 40 13.04 -18.19 11.67
CA GLY A 40 11.95 -18.09 10.71
C GLY A 40 10.84 -17.31 11.43
N ASP A 41 10.70 -16.04 11.10
CA ASP A 41 9.46 -15.35 11.42
C ASP A 41 8.44 -15.77 10.37
N GLU A 42 7.34 -16.34 10.85
CA GLU A 42 6.17 -16.71 10.07
C GLU A 42 5.50 -15.45 9.51
N SER A 43 6.13 -14.83 8.52
CA SER A 43 5.63 -13.63 7.85
C SER A 43 6.13 -13.53 6.41
N ASP A 44 6.06 -14.63 5.66
CA ASP A 44 6.10 -14.61 4.18
C ASP A 44 4.79 -14.01 3.62
N PHE A 45 4.41 -12.81 4.06
CA PHE A 45 3.61 -11.94 3.22
C PHE A 45 4.63 -11.27 2.29
N THR A 46 4.54 -11.55 0.99
CA THR A 46 5.37 -10.85 0.00
C THR A 46 5.20 -9.34 0.21
N THR A 47 6.20 -8.72 0.81
CA THR A 47 6.15 -7.32 1.19
C THR A 47 5.99 -6.49 -0.07
N THR A 48 4.88 -5.79 -0.18
CA THR A 48 4.58 -4.96 -1.35
C THR A 48 5.31 -3.64 -1.20
N HIS A 49 6.49 -3.55 -1.81
CA HIS A 49 7.25 -2.31 -1.85
C HIS A 49 6.80 -1.45 -3.02
N VAL A 50 6.85 -0.13 -2.81
CA VAL A 50 6.68 0.84 -3.90
C VAL A 50 8.03 0.99 -4.60
N SER A 51 8.06 0.71 -5.91
CA SER A 51 9.25 0.91 -6.73
C SER A 51 9.39 2.37 -7.17
N ARG A 52 8.29 2.97 -7.63
CA ARG A 52 8.35 4.31 -8.25
C ARG A 52 7.01 5.05 -8.18
N VAL A 53 7.08 6.37 -8.10
CA VAL A 53 5.93 7.26 -8.26
C VAL A 53 6.09 8.06 -9.55
N SER A 54 5.08 8.00 -10.41
CA SER A 54 5.11 8.61 -11.74
C SER A 54 3.80 9.33 -12.08
N SER A 55 3.74 9.99 -13.24
CA SER A 55 2.51 10.59 -13.76
C SER A 55 1.44 9.56 -14.15
N ALA A 56 1.85 8.31 -14.41
CA ALA A 56 0.93 7.21 -14.71
C ALA A 56 0.31 6.58 -13.45
N GLY A 57 0.90 6.83 -12.27
CA GLY A 57 0.47 6.21 -11.02
C GLY A 57 1.64 5.79 -10.13
N ILE A 58 1.30 4.97 -9.12
CA ILE A 58 2.24 4.35 -8.18
C ILE A 58 2.60 2.97 -8.72
N GLU A 59 3.87 2.72 -8.95
CA GLU A 59 4.40 1.47 -9.48
C GLU A 59 5.00 0.64 -8.35
N LEU A 60 4.55 -0.60 -8.23
CA LEU A 60 5.01 -1.56 -7.23
C LEU A 60 6.16 -2.41 -7.79
N THR A 61 6.89 -3.10 -6.91
CA THR A 61 8.06 -3.91 -7.29
C THR A 61 7.73 -5.08 -8.23
N ASP A 62 6.49 -5.55 -8.24
CA ASP A 62 6.00 -6.60 -9.15
C ASP A 62 5.63 -6.05 -10.55
N GLY A 63 5.78 -4.74 -10.77
CA GLY A 63 5.44 -4.05 -12.01
C GLY A 63 3.98 -3.59 -12.11
N LEU A 64 3.15 -3.82 -11.08
CA LEU A 64 1.78 -3.32 -11.06
C LEU A 64 1.79 -1.78 -10.95
N VAL A 65 1.01 -1.12 -11.81
CA VAL A 65 0.82 0.33 -11.78
C VAL A 65 -0.59 0.65 -11.28
N LEU A 66 -0.67 1.43 -10.21
CA LEU A 66 -1.89 1.91 -9.57
C LEU A 66 -2.18 3.35 -10.01
N PRO A 67 -3.11 3.57 -10.96
CA PRO A 67 -3.44 4.91 -11.47
C PRO A 67 -4.35 5.72 -10.54
N GLY A 68 -5.00 5.07 -9.57
CA GLY A 68 -5.93 5.68 -8.63
C GLY A 68 -5.49 5.55 -7.17
N PRO A 69 -6.24 6.15 -6.22
CA PRO A 69 -5.92 6.11 -4.81
C PRO A 69 -5.91 4.67 -4.27
N CYS A 70 -4.95 4.34 -3.41
CA CYS A 70 -4.80 2.98 -2.91
C CYS A 70 -4.33 2.97 -1.46
N ILE A 71 -4.62 1.87 -0.75
CA ILE A 71 -4.07 1.58 0.56
C ILE A 71 -3.14 0.38 0.46
N LEU A 72 -1.91 0.53 0.95
CA LEU A 72 -0.91 -0.53 1.06
C LEU A 72 -0.80 -0.94 2.53
N HIS A 73 -0.96 -2.23 2.81
CA HIS A 73 -0.82 -2.75 4.17
C HIS A 73 -0.51 -4.25 4.15
N GLY A 74 0.50 -4.68 4.91
CA GLY A 74 0.82 -6.11 5.09
C GLY A 74 1.00 -6.89 3.78
N GLY A 75 1.69 -6.29 2.80
CA GLY A 75 1.91 -6.91 1.49
C GLY A 75 0.66 -7.00 0.60
N ARG A 76 -0.39 -6.23 0.91
CA ARG A 76 -1.63 -6.20 0.13
C ARG A 76 -1.93 -4.79 -0.34
N VAL A 77 -2.59 -4.72 -1.50
CA VAL A 77 -3.10 -3.49 -2.10
C VAL A 77 -4.61 -3.50 -2.01
N PHE A 78 -5.17 -2.43 -1.47
CA PHE A 78 -6.60 -2.16 -1.46
C PHE A 78 -6.89 -0.94 -2.32
N LEU A 79 -7.89 -1.03 -3.17
CA LEU A 79 -8.36 0.13 -3.92
C LEU A 79 -9.09 1.06 -2.95
N TRP A 80 -8.68 2.31 -2.92
CA TRP A 80 -9.21 3.28 -1.98
C TRP A 80 -10.16 4.23 -2.69
N ASP A 81 -11.44 4.15 -2.34
CA ASP A 81 -12.47 5.02 -2.90
C ASP A 81 -12.55 6.32 -2.07
N VAL A 82 -11.81 7.32 -2.52
CA VAL A 82 -11.77 8.67 -1.93
C VAL A 82 -12.13 9.68 -3.03
N PRO A 83 -12.97 10.70 -2.73
CA PRO A 83 -13.36 11.70 -3.72
C PRO A 83 -12.16 12.57 -4.10
N VAL A 84 -11.48 12.19 -5.20
CA VAL A 84 -10.27 12.86 -5.71
C VAL A 84 -10.54 14.32 -6.09
N ALA A 85 -11.76 14.63 -6.52
CA ALA A 85 -12.19 16.00 -6.80
C ALA A 85 -12.10 16.91 -5.57
N SER A 86 -12.50 16.41 -4.40
CA SER A 86 -12.48 17.18 -3.16
C SER A 86 -11.06 17.41 -2.64
N LEU A 87 -10.08 16.56 -2.97
CA LEU A 87 -8.67 16.79 -2.65
C LEU A 87 -8.06 17.99 -3.39
N SER A 88 -8.65 18.36 -4.53
CA SER A 88 -8.20 19.51 -5.32
C SER A 88 -8.72 20.85 -4.75
N SER A 89 -9.77 20.80 -3.92
CA SER A 89 -10.41 21.93 -3.27
C SER A 89 -10.38 21.74 -1.74
N PRO A 90 -9.39 22.32 -1.03
CA PRO A 90 -9.22 22.13 0.42
C PRO A 90 -10.48 22.48 1.24
N SER A 91 -11.32 23.39 0.74
CA SER A 91 -12.60 23.77 1.35
C SER A 91 -13.67 22.68 1.26
N GLU A 92 -13.68 21.86 0.20
CA GLU A 92 -14.64 20.76 0.05
C GLU A 92 -14.22 19.51 0.83
N PHE A 93 -12.91 19.26 0.90
CA PHE A 93 -12.36 18.15 1.69
C PHE A 93 -12.72 18.25 3.17
N ALA A 94 -12.60 19.46 3.75
CA ALA A 94 -12.95 19.73 5.14
C ALA A 94 -14.47 19.74 5.42
N THR A 95 -15.29 19.96 4.38
CA THR A 95 -16.75 20.11 4.51
C THR A 95 -17.51 18.83 4.16
N THR A 96 -16.82 17.75 3.74
CA THR A 96 -17.48 16.46 3.50
C THR A 96 -18.01 15.90 4.83
N PRO A 97 -19.33 15.91 5.07
CA PRO A 97 -19.89 15.52 6.34
C PRO A 97 -19.98 13.99 6.34
N SER A 98 -19.14 13.35 7.15
CA SER A 98 -19.34 11.96 7.60
C SER A 98 -19.20 10.88 6.51
N GLY A 99 -17.96 10.53 6.19
CA GLY A 99 -17.64 9.33 5.36
C GLY A 99 -16.24 8.77 5.58
N TRP A 100 -15.42 9.47 6.38
CA TRP A 100 -14.01 9.10 6.58
C TRP A 100 -13.83 7.75 7.25
N LYS A 101 -14.74 7.40 8.16
CA LYS A 101 -14.69 6.11 8.85
C LYS A 101 -14.91 4.96 7.88
N GLU A 102 -15.85 5.12 6.95
CA GLU A 102 -16.16 4.16 5.90
C GLU A 102 -14.99 4.05 4.91
N MET A 103 -14.40 5.18 4.51
CA MET A 103 -13.23 5.21 3.61
C MET A 103 -12.00 4.52 4.20
N PHE A 104 -11.87 4.50 5.52
CA PHE A 104 -10.78 3.85 6.25
C PHE A 104 -11.19 2.53 6.92
N ALA A 105 -12.40 2.02 6.64
CA ALA A 105 -12.94 0.81 7.27
C ALA A 105 -12.06 -0.43 7.04
N VAL A 106 -11.21 -0.41 6.01
CA VAL A 106 -10.18 -1.44 5.79
C VAL A 106 -9.32 -1.66 7.03
N PHE A 107 -9.02 -0.61 7.80
CA PHE A 107 -8.16 -0.72 8.98
C PHE A 107 -8.83 -1.43 10.18
N ASP A 108 -10.15 -1.57 10.18
CA ASP A 108 -10.86 -2.35 11.21
C ASP A 108 -10.92 -3.84 10.89
N VAL A 109 -10.70 -4.24 9.63
CA VAL A 109 -10.78 -5.64 9.19
C VAL A 109 -9.43 -6.27 8.90
N VAL A 110 -8.38 -5.48 8.63
CA VAL A 110 -7.04 -6.01 8.36
C VAL A 110 -6.33 -6.43 9.64
N VAL A 111 -5.63 -7.57 9.56
CA VAL A 111 -4.83 -8.13 10.65
C VAL A 111 -3.41 -8.39 10.13
N PRO A 112 -2.35 -7.93 10.83
CA PRO A 112 -2.40 -7.12 12.05
C PRO A 112 -2.90 -5.68 11.76
N LYS A 113 -3.49 -5.02 12.75
CA LYS A 113 -3.91 -3.61 12.60
C LYS A 113 -2.66 -2.70 12.50
N PRO A 114 -2.59 -1.75 11.56
CA PRO A 114 -1.47 -0.81 11.51
C PRO A 114 -1.49 0.11 12.73
N GLU A 115 -0.32 0.48 13.22
CA GLU A 115 -0.15 1.50 14.27
C GLU A 115 -0.02 2.90 13.69
N LEU A 116 0.47 3.00 12.45
CA LEU A 116 0.73 4.24 11.74
C LEU A 116 0.24 4.11 10.30
N VAL A 117 -0.49 5.12 9.84
CA VAL A 117 -0.84 5.32 8.43
C VAL A 117 -0.10 6.55 7.92
N ILE A 118 0.65 6.37 6.83
CA ILE A 118 1.20 7.48 6.07
C ILE A 118 0.23 7.85 4.97
N LEU A 119 -0.29 9.07 5.02
CA LEU A 119 -1.25 9.59 4.07
C LEU A 119 -0.53 10.45 3.02
N GLY A 120 -0.38 9.88 1.81
CA GLY A 120 0.16 10.55 0.64
C GLY A 120 -0.92 11.32 -0.12
N THR A 121 -0.82 12.65 -0.16
CA THR A 121 -1.87 13.55 -0.68
C THR A 121 -1.68 13.97 -2.15
N GLY A 122 -0.80 13.29 -2.90
CA GLY A 122 -0.52 13.57 -4.30
C GLY A 122 0.81 14.29 -4.51
N SER A 123 0.84 15.24 -5.45
CA SER A 123 2.05 15.99 -5.82
C SER A 123 2.56 16.95 -4.74
N ARG A 124 1.71 17.30 -3.77
CA ARG A 124 1.99 18.24 -2.69
C ARG A 124 1.20 17.84 -1.45
N ILE A 125 1.67 18.30 -0.29
CA ILE A 125 0.93 18.17 0.96
C ILE A 125 -0.33 19.04 0.89
N VAL A 126 -1.49 18.45 1.18
CA VAL A 126 -2.78 19.15 1.29
C VAL A 126 -3.29 19.04 2.73
N ASN A 127 -4.02 20.04 3.21
CA ASN A 127 -4.67 19.97 4.52
C ASN A 127 -5.84 18.96 4.47
N VAL A 128 -5.70 17.86 5.20
CA VAL A 128 -6.63 16.72 5.21
C VAL A 128 -7.86 16.99 6.10
N GLY A 129 -7.96 18.16 6.73
CA GLY A 129 -9.09 18.49 7.58
C GLY A 129 -9.19 17.59 8.84
N PRO A 130 -9.97 18.02 9.84
CA PRO A 130 -10.03 17.30 11.12
C PRO A 130 -10.77 15.96 11.02
N GLY A 131 -11.72 15.81 10.09
CA GLY A 131 -12.57 14.61 10.00
C GLY A 131 -11.80 13.31 9.74
N ALA A 132 -10.88 13.33 8.76
CA ALA A 132 -10.03 12.17 8.46
C ALA A 132 -9.10 11.81 9.64
N MET A 133 -8.50 12.85 10.24
CA MET A 133 -7.59 12.68 11.38
C MET A 133 -8.30 12.10 12.59
N VAL A 134 -9.52 12.55 12.88
CA VAL A 134 -10.35 12.01 13.97
C VAL A 134 -10.75 10.57 13.68
N ALA A 135 -11.21 10.24 12.47
CA ALA A 135 -11.61 8.87 12.12
C ALA A 135 -10.47 7.86 12.33
N LEU A 136 -9.26 8.17 11.88
CA LEU A 136 -8.09 7.29 12.06
C LEU A 136 -7.66 7.20 13.53
N ARG A 137 -7.71 8.31 14.27
CA ARG A 137 -7.42 8.32 15.72
C ARG A 137 -8.40 7.49 16.52
N GLU A 138 -9.69 7.54 16.19
CA GLU A 138 -10.72 6.71 16.82
C GLU A 138 -10.51 5.21 16.55
N MET A 139 -9.90 4.86 15.41
CA MET A 139 -9.45 3.50 15.12
C MET A 139 -8.18 3.10 15.89
N GLY A 140 -7.56 4.02 16.64
CA GLY A 140 -6.30 3.78 17.35
C GLY A 140 -5.07 3.82 16.45
N VAL A 141 -5.17 4.48 15.28
CA VAL A 141 -4.11 4.54 14.27
C VAL A 141 -3.53 5.94 14.23
N ALA A 142 -2.21 6.06 14.38
CA ALA A 142 -1.51 7.33 14.20
C ALA A 142 -1.47 7.70 12.71
N VAL A 143 -1.41 9.00 12.41
CA VAL A 143 -1.44 9.49 11.03
C VAL A 143 -0.32 10.48 10.82
N ASP A 144 0.43 10.28 9.73
CA ASP A 144 1.41 11.24 9.22
C ASP A 144 1.04 11.63 7.78
N VAL A 145 1.08 12.91 7.45
CA VAL A 145 0.60 13.44 6.16
C VAL A 145 1.77 13.96 5.36
N MET A 146 1.95 13.45 4.14
CA MET A 146 3.04 13.80 3.24
C MET A 146 2.54 13.96 1.80
N ASP A 147 3.41 14.45 0.90
CA ASP A 147 3.23 14.20 -0.53
C ASP A 147 3.47 12.71 -0.82
N THR A 148 2.91 12.21 -1.91
CA THR A 148 2.88 10.78 -2.20
C THR A 148 4.27 10.19 -2.45
N ARG A 149 5.21 10.96 -3.01
CA ARG A 149 6.57 10.46 -3.24
C ARG A 149 7.29 10.21 -1.92
N ASN A 150 7.25 11.18 -1.02
CA ASN A 150 7.85 11.05 0.30
C ASN A 150 7.10 10.00 1.14
N ALA A 151 5.77 9.94 1.05
CA ALA A 151 4.98 8.91 1.72
C ALA A 151 5.40 7.49 1.33
N CYS A 152 5.63 7.24 0.03
CA CYS A 152 6.08 5.94 -0.45
C CYS A 152 7.47 5.57 0.08
N ALA A 153 8.40 6.54 0.11
CA ALA A 153 9.74 6.32 0.63
C ALA A 153 9.72 6.00 2.14
N THR A 154 8.97 6.77 2.92
CA THR A 154 8.82 6.53 4.37
C THR A 154 8.11 5.21 4.64
N TYR A 155 7.07 4.87 3.85
CA TYR A 155 6.39 3.58 3.96
C TYR A 155 7.36 2.41 3.76
N ASN A 156 8.14 2.43 2.68
CA ASN A 156 9.12 1.38 2.41
C ASN A 156 10.14 1.24 3.54
N LEU A 157 10.66 2.36 4.05
CA LEU A 157 11.62 2.38 5.16
C LEU A 157 11.02 1.72 6.42
N LEU A 158 9.84 2.19 6.86
CA LEU A 158 9.22 1.67 8.08
C LEU A 158 8.78 0.20 7.93
N LEU A 159 8.46 -0.20 6.71
CA LEU A 159 8.13 -1.58 6.37
C LEU A 159 9.37 -2.48 6.46
N GLU A 160 10.53 -2.01 5.99
CA GLU A 160 11.83 -2.70 6.13
C GLU A 160 12.27 -2.79 7.61
N GLU A 161 11.92 -1.80 8.43
CA GLU A 161 12.11 -1.85 9.89
C GLU A 161 11.19 -2.85 10.60
N GLY A 162 10.26 -3.49 9.88
CA GLY A 162 9.29 -4.42 10.45
C GLY A 162 8.20 -3.75 11.28
N ARG A 163 7.97 -2.44 11.08
CA ARG A 163 6.90 -1.72 11.79
C ARG A 163 5.53 -2.04 11.18
N ARG A 164 4.50 -1.96 12.03
CA ARG A 164 3.10 -2.07 11.60
C ARG A 164 2.64 -0.77 10.96
N VAL A 165 3.08 -0.54 9.72
CA VAL A 165 2.79 0.65 8.93
C VAL A 165 1.87 0.33 7.76
N ALA A 166 0.93 1.22 7.49
CA ALA A 166 0.14 1.24 6.26
C ALA A 166 0.38 2.56 5.52
N ALA A 167 0.13 2.58 4.22
CA ALA A 167 0.16 3.80 3.42
C ALA A 167 -1.17 3.99 2.69
N ALA A 168 -1.83 5.13 2.89
CA ALA A 168 -2.97 5.56 2.11
C ALA A 168 -2.49 6.60 1.10
N LEU A 169 -2.46 6.26 -0.19
CA LEU A 169 -1.72 7.01 -1.20
C LEU A 169 -2.64 7.48 -2.31
N ILE A 170 -2.57 8.77 -2.62
CA ILE A 170 -3.21 9.36 -3.80
C ILE A 170 -2.12 9.62 -4.84
N PRO A 171 -2.18 9.03 -6.04
CA PRO A 171 -1.18 9.31 -7.08
C PRO A 171 -1.18 10.79 -7.49
N PRO A 172 -0.03 11.34 -7.96
CA PRO A 172 0.08 12.74 -8.42
C PRO A 172 -0.97 13.17 -9.45
N ASN A 173 -1.44 12.22 -10.27
CA ASN A 173 -2.41 12.43 -11.32
C ASN A 173 -3.56 11.41 -11.16
N ALA A 174 -4.14 11.39 -9.96
CA ALA A 174 -5.07 10.36 -9.54
C ALA A 174 -6.33 10.30 -10.41
N GLN A 175 -6.65 9.09 -10.88
CA GLN A 175 -7.90 8.79 -11.53
C GLN A 175 -8.83 8.08 -10.54
N PRO A 176 -10.13 8.42 -10.50
CA PRO A 176 -11.09 7.63 -9.73
C PRO A 176 -11.18 6.21 -10.30
N TRP A 177 -11.37 5.23 -9.41
CA TRP A 177 -11.67 3.87 -9.84
C TRP A 177 -13.06 3.85 -10.51
N ARG A 178 -13.16 3.26 -11.69
CA ARG A 178 -14.41 3.12 -12.46
C ARG A 178 -15.07 1.77 -12.25
#